data_AF-A0A1H8HTD0-F1
#
_entry.id   AF-A0A1H8HTD0-F1
#
_cell.length_a   1.000
_cell.length_b   1.000
_cell.length_c   1.000
_cell.angle_alpha   90.00
_cell.angle_beta   90.00
_cell.angle_gamma   90.00
#
_symmetry.space_group_name_H-M   'P 1'
#
loop_
_entity.id
_entity.type
_entity.pdbx_description
1 polymer ?
#
loop_
_entity_poly.entity_id
_entity_poly.type
_entity_poly.pdbx_seq_one_letter_code
_entity_poly.pdbx_strand_id
1 'polypeptide(L)'
;MKELLTWTSVVLAGIAAVLWFASASNWMNNYVDEQTETRADRMVFLKNGRKVDLVGTTANQSRWSGYAAIVTGIAVLLQALGMAPPCPPA
;
A
#
# COMPACT_ATOMS: atom_id res chain seq x y z
N MET A 1 -2.66 -9.53 27.86
CA MET A 1 -3.14 -9.98 26.53
C MET A 1 -3.69 -8.81 25.70
N LYS A 2 -4.64 -8.00 26.21
CA LYS A 2 -5.15 -6.82 25.50
C LYS A 2 -4.07 -5.80 25.12
N GLU A 3 -3.18 -5.43 26.04
CA GLU A 3 -2.05 -4.54 25.73
C GLU A 3 -1.12 -5.10 24.63
N LEU A 4 -0.84 -6.40 24.66
CA LEU A 4 -0.02 -7.04 23.63
C LEU A 4 -0.68 -6.93 22.25
N LEU A 5 -1.99 -7.22 22.16
CA LEU A 5 -2.76 -7.08 20.92
C LEU A 5 -2.77 -5.63 20.40
N THR A 6 -2.95 -4.66 21.30
CA THR A 6 -2.92 -3.23 20.96
C THR A 6 -1.55 -2.80 20.43
N TRP A 7 -0.46 -3.17 21.10
CA TRP A 7 0.89 -2.83 20.64
C TRP A 7 1.25 -3.51 19.33
N THR A 8 0.86 -4.77 19.12
CA THR A 8 1.04 -5.46 17.83
C THR A 8 0.26 -4.76 16.71
N SER A 9 -0.99 -4.35 16.97
CA SER A 9 -1.79 -3.56 16.04
C SER A 9 -1.09 -2.25 15.65
N VAL A 10 -0.58 -1.49 16.64
CA VAL A 10 0.12 -0.21 16.41
C VAL A 10 1.35 -0.40 15.50
N VAL A 11 2.16 -1.44 15.76
CA VAL A 11 3.34 -1.74 14.93
C VAL A 11 2.92 -2.07 13.50
N LEU A 12 1.90 -2.92 13.31
CA LEU A 12 1.41 -3.26 11.97
C LEU A 12 0.82 -2.05 11.24
N ALA A 13 0.07 -1.20 11.94
CA ALA A 13 -0.43 0.06 11.38
C ALA A 13 0.71 0.99 10.95
N GLY A 14 1.80 1.06 11.72
CA GLY A 14 3.01 1.78 11.34
C GLY A 14 3.66 1.22 10.07
N ILE A 15 3.78 -0.11 9.96
CA ILE A 15 4.30 -0.77 8.75
C ILE A 15 3.39 -0.49 7.55
N ALA A 16 2.06 -0.58 7.72
CA ALA A 16 1.11 -0.25 6.68
C ALA A 16 1.24 1.20 6.20
N ALA A 17 1.44 2.15 7.12
CA ALA A 17 1.68 3.54 6.76
C ALA A 17 2.93 3.70 5.89
N VAL A 18 4.04 3.03 6.23
CA VAL A 18 5.25 3.03 5.39
C VAL A 18 4.98 2.45 4.00
N LEU A 19 4.21 1.36 3.90
CA LEU A 19 3.85 0.76 2.61
C LEU A 19 2.94 1.67 1.78
N TRP A 20 2.01 2.40 2.40
CA TRP A 20 1.20 3.42 1.73
C TRP A 20 2.05 4.59 1.24
N PHE A 21 3.01 5.05 2.05
CA PHE A 21 3.97 6.07 1.61
C PHE A 21 4.84 5.56 0.47
N ALA A 22 5.31 4.32 0.50
CA ALA A 22 6.06 3.73 -0.61
C ALA A 22 5.20 3.63 -1.88
N SER A 23 3.94 3.21 -1.76
CA SER A 23 2.97 3.19 -2.88
C SER A 23 2.75 4.59 -3.47
N ALA A 24 2.54 5.61 -2.63
CA ALA A 24 2.38 7.00 -3.06
C ALA A 24 3.67 7.57 -3.68
N SER A 25 4.83 7.25 -3.11
CA SER A 25 6.14 7.69 -3.59
C SER A 25 6.48 7.09 -4.95
N ASN A 26 6.01 5.87 -5.24
CA ASN A 26 6.12 5.29 -6.59
C ASN A 26 5.37 6.11 -7.64
N TRP A 27 4.33 6.86 -7.29
CA TRP A 27 3.71 7.80 -8.22
C TRP A 27 4.52 9.07 -8.42
N MET A 28 5.15 9.59 -7.34
CA MET A 28 5.98 10.80 -7.38
C MET A 28 7.34 10.58 -8.04
N ASN A 29 7.97 9.42 -7.81
CA ASN A 29 9.32 9.10 -8.28
C ASN A 29 9.36 8.32 -9.60
N ASN A 30 8.30 7.56 -9.97
CA ASN A 30 8.23 6.93 -11.31
C ASN A 30 7.67 7.89 -12.36
N TYR A 31 8.12 9.15 -12.33
CA TYR A 31 8.40 9.80 -13.59
C TYR A 31 9.61 9.08 -14.16
N VAL A 32 9.33 8.22 -15.16
CA VAL A 32 10.29 7.86 -16.20
C VAL A 32 11.24 6.71 -15.79
N ASP A 33 10.72 5.47 -15.82
CA ASP A 33 11.50 4.47 -16.57
C ASP A 33 11.42 4.96 -18.02
N GLU A 34 12.46 5.66 -18.46
CA GLU A 34 12.58 6.22 -19.80
C GLU A 34 12.57 5.04 -20.76
N GLN A 35 11.40 4.70 -21.28
CA GLN A 35 11.33 3.67 -22.31
C GLN A 35 12.02 4.23 -23.55
N THR A 36 13.19 3.68 -23.84
CA THR A 36 13.93 3.89 -25.09
C THR A 36 13.10 3.47 -26.31
N GLU A 37 12.13 2.57 -26.14
CA GLU A 37 11.27 2.06 -27.21
C GLU A 37 9.78 2.02 -26.84
N THR A 38 8.93 2.34 -27.80
CA THR A 38 7.46 2.29 -27.65
C THR A 38 7.02 0.83 -27.65
N ARG A 39 6.67 0.25 -26.49
CA ARG A 39 6.10 -1.11 -26.47
C ARG A 39 4.61 -1.09 -26.79
N ALA A 40 4.18 -1.91 -27.75
CA ALA A 40 2.80 -1.99 -28.22
C ALA A 40 1.81 -2.57 -27.18
N ASP A 41 2.31 -3.16 -26.10
CA ASP A 41 1.52 -3.78 -25.03
C ASP A 41 1.17 -2.81 -23.88
N ARG A 42 1.68 -1.57 -23.89
CA ARG A 42 1.45 -0.60 -22.80
C ARG A 42 0.93 0.73 -23.33
N MET A 43 -0.05 1.31 -22.64
CA MET A 43 -0.53 2.66 -22.93
C MET A 43 0.55 3.68 -22.57
N VAL A 44 1.20 4.22 -23.60
CA VAL A 44 2.22 5.27 -23.47
C VAL A 44 1.56 6.63 -23.69
N PHE A 45 1.59 7.49 -22.68
CA PHE A 45 1.09 8.87 -22.78
C PHE A 45 2.23 9.86 -22.94
N LEU A 46 2.05 10.83 -23.83
CA LEU A 46 2.93 11.98 -23.97
C LEU A 46 2.50 13.06 -22.97
N LYS A 47 3.34 13.32 -21.96
CA LYS A 47 3.17 14.44 -21.02
C LYS A 47 4.45 15.27 -21.01
N ASN A 48 4.35 16.56 -21.35
CA ASN A 48 5.49 17.48 -21.45
C ASN A 48 6.63 16.97 -22.36
N GLY A 49 6.29 16.31 -23.47
CA GLY A 49 7.28 15.77 -24.42
C GLY A 49 7.94 14.45 -23.99
N ARG A 50 7.60 13.88 -22.84
CA ARG A 50 8.12 12.59 -22.37
C ARG A 50 7.05 11.50 -22.50
N LYS A 51 7.46 10.31 -22.95
CA LYS A 51 6.65 9.09 -23.01
C LYS A 51 6.58 8.45 -21.62
N VAL A 52 5.39 8.32 -21.06
CA VAL A 52 5.17 7.77 -19.71
C VAL A 52 4.44 6.43 -19.81
N ASP A 53 5.00 5.38 -19.22
CA ASP A 53 4.38 4.07 -19.06
C ASP A 53 3.47 4.05 -17.83
N LEU A 54 2.18 4.34 -18.03
CA LEU A 54 1.20 4.31 -16.94
C LEU A 54 0.96 2.88 -16.43
N VAL A 55 1.05 1.87 -17.30
CA VAL A 55 0.72 0.48 -16.93
C VAL A 55 1.76 -0.07 -15.96
N GLY A 56 3.05 0.18 -16.23
CA GLY A 56 4.14 -0.20 -15.33
C GLY A 56 4.05 0.47 -13.96
N THR A 57 3.82 1.78 -13.94
CA THR A 57 3.69 2.56 -12.69
C THR A 57 2.47 2.11 -11.88
N THR A 58 1.32 1.91 -12.51
CA THR A 58 0.11 1.42 -11.82
C THR A 58 0.30 0.00 -11.32
N ALA A 59 0.97 -0.89 -12.07
CA ALA A 59 1.24 -2.25 -11.60
C ALA A 59 2.17 -2.27 -10.37
N ASN A 60 3.21 -1.45 -10.37
CA ASN A 60 4.12 -1.35 -9.22
C ASN A 60 3.40 -0.73 -8.01
N GLN A 61 2.65 0.36 -8.20
CA GLN A 61 1.82 0.98 -7.17
C GLN A 61 0.80 -0.01 -6.59
N SER A 62 0.14 -0.79 -7.44
CA SER A 62 -0.84 -1.79 -7.04
C SER A 62 -0.23 -2.87 -6.12
N ARG A 63 1.02 -3.29 -6.37
CA ARG A 63 1.73 -4.23 -5.49
C ARG A 63 1.91 -3.66 -4.08
N TRP A 64 2.42 -2.43 -3.98
CA TRP A 64 2.62 -1.77 -2.69
C TRP A 64 1.31 -1.50 -1.95
N SER A 65 0.29 -1.04 -2.67
CA SER A 65 -1.07 -0.88 -2.12
C SER A 65 -1.67 -2.21 -1.64
N GLY A 66 -1.43 -3.30 -2.37
CA GLY A 66 -1.86 -4.64 -1.98
C GLY A 66 -1.24 -5.08 -0.66
N TYR A 67 0.08 -4.93 -0.50
CA TYR A 67 0.76 -5.23 0.76
C TYR A 67 0.26 -4.33 1.90
N ALA A 68 0.10 -3.03 1.65
CA ALA A 68 -0.40 -2.09 2.64
C ALA A 68 -1.82 -2.45 3.12
N ALA A 69 -2.70 -2.86 2.20
CA ALA A 69 -4.06 -3.27 2.52
C ALA A 69 -4.12 -4.53 3.39
N ILE A 70 -3.32 -5.55 3.08
CA ILE A 70 -3.24 -6.78 3.89
C ILE A 70 -2.79 -6.44 5.31
N VAL A 71 -1.70 -5.69 5.45
CA VAL A 71 -1.16 -5.32 6.77
C VAL A 71 -2.14 -4.46 7.55
N THR A 72 -2.81 -3.51 6.90
CA THR A 72 -3.86 -2.68 7.51
C THR A 72 -5.01 -3.56 8.02
N GLY A 73 -5.47 -4.54 7.22
CA GLY A 73 -6.54 -5.45 7.62
C GLY A 73 -6.19 -6.24 8.88
N ILE A 74 -4.97 -6.78 8.96
CA ILE A 74 -4.49 -7.51 10.15
C ILE A 74 -4.41 -6.58 11.36
N ALA A 75 -3.87 -5.36 11.19
CA ALA A 75 -3.80 -4.37 12.27
C ALA A 75 -5.19 -4.05 12.83
N VAL A 76 -6.16 -3.79 11.95
CA VAL A 76 -7.54 -3.48 12.34
C VAL A 76 -8.21 -4.66 13.06
N LEU A 77 -8.00 -5.89 12.60
CA LEU A 77 -8.54 -7.08 13.28
C LEU A 77 -7.97 -7.24 14.70
N LEU A 78 -6.65 -7.06 14.86
CA LEU A 78 -6.03 -7.12 16.19
C LEU A 78 -6.50 -5.99 17.10
N GLN A 79 -6.68 -4.79 16.56
CA GLN A 79 -7.25 -3.66 17.30
C GLN A 79 -8.68 -3.96 17.77
N ALA A 80 -9.53 -4.50 16.89
CA ALA A 80 -10.90 -4.86 17.20
C ALA A 80 -10.97 -5.93 18.30
N LEU A 81 -10.11 -6.95 18.24
CA LEU A 81 -10.00 -7.98 19.28
C LEU A 81 -9.50 -7.41 20.62
N GLY A 82 -8.54 -6.47 20.59
CA GLY A 82 -8.04 -5.80 21.79
C GLY A 82 -9.09 -4.91 22.47
N MET A 83 -9.99 -4.32 21.67
CA MET A 83 -11.08 -3.44 22.13
C MET A 83 -12.37 -4.18 22.50
N ALA A 84 -12.48 -5.47 22.20
CA ALA A 84 -13.69 -6.24 22.48
C ALA A 84 -14.08 -6.15 23.98
N PRO A 85 -15.34 -5.80 24.29
CA PRO A 85 -15.81 -5.78 25.66
C PRO A 85 -15.76 -7.19 26.26
N PRO A 86 -15.56 -7.32 27.58
CA PRO A 86 -15.66 -8.63 28.22
C PRO A 86 -17.04 -9.22 27.95
N CYS A 87 -17.07 -10.49 27.51
CA CYS A 87 -18.33 -11.20 27.29
C CYS A 87 -19.12 -11.19 28.61
N PRO A 88 -20.41 -10.81 28.61
CA PRO A 88 -21.21 -10.82 29.83
C PRO A 88 -21.23 -12.24 30.43
N PRO A 89 -21.15 -12.39 31.76
CA PRO A 89 -21.29 -13.70 32.39
C PRO A 89 -22.66 -14.27 32.04
N ALA A 90 -22.66 -15.53 31.60
CA ALA A 90 -23.87 -16.30 31.28
C ALA A 90 -24.72 -16.57 32.52
#